data_AF-A0A6N9UA85-F1
#
_entry.id   AF-A0A6N9UA85-F1
#
_cell.length_a   1.000
_cell.length_b   1.000
_cell.length_c   1.000
_cell.angle_alpha   90.00
_cell.angle_beta   90.00
_cell.angle_gamma   90.00
#
_symmetry.space_group_name_H-M   'P 1'
#
loop_
_entity.id
_entity.type
_entity.pdbx_description
1 polymer ?
#
loop_
_entity_poly.entity_id
_entity_poly.type
_entity_poly.pdbx_seq_one_letter_code
_entity_poly.pdbx_strand_id
1 'polypeptide(L)'
;CPPDELPADGAARPERIAERADERRALRAAVGRLPGNCPRLLGAMLAAHDPTYREIAGELGISQGSLGPTRSRCLGCLRRMLAAEVVAPDAGGMER
;
A
#
# COMPACT_ATOMS: atom_id res chain seq x y z
N CYS A 1 2.07 -11.53 -42.97
CA CYS A 1 2.16 -12.02 -41.58
C CYS A 1 3.62 -12.25 -41.24
N PRO A 2 4.28 -11.35 -40.49
CA PRO A 2 5.43 -11.74 -39.68
C PRO A 2 4.94 -12.19 -38.29
N PRO A 3 5.59 -13.18 -37.64
CA PRO A 3 5.41 -13.42 -36.22
C PRO A 3 6.17 -12.34 -35.44
N ASP A 4 5.60 -11.14 -35.34
CA ASP A 4 6.07 -10.11 -34.41
C ASP A 4 5.45 -10.38 -33.04
N GLU A 5 5.95 -11.39 -32.33
CA GLU A 5 5.68 -11.55 -30.89
C GLU A 5 6.63 -12.60 -30.31
N LEU A 6 7.68 -12.13 -29.65
CA LEU A 6 8.28 -12.84 -28.52
C LEU A 6 8.34 -11.83 -27.36
N PRO A 7 7.53 -12.00 -26.31
CA PRO A 7 7.63 -11.12 -25.14
C PRO A 7 9.04 -11.26 -24.57
N ALA A 8 9.75 -10.14 -24.46
CA ALA A 8 11.03 -10.08 -23.77
C ALA A 8 10.89 -10.78 -22.41
N ASP A 9 11.78 -11.75 -22.20
CA ASP A 9 11.94 -12.66 -21.07
C ASP A 9 11.34 -12.18 -19.74
N GLY A 10 10.74 -13.11 -18.99
CA GLY A 10 9.90 -12.93 -17.79
C GLY A 10 10.47 -12.16 -16.58
N ALA A 11 11.57 -11.42 -16.73
CA ALA A 11 11.99 -10.39 -15.81
C ALA A 11 11.25 -9.07 -16.13
N ALA A 12 10.54 -8.53 -15.12
CA ALA A 12 10.01 -7.18 -15.23
C ALA A 12 11.16 -6.21 -15.56
N ARG A 13 10.92 -5.30 -16.51
CA ARG A 13 11.90 -4.28 -16.89
C ARG A 13 12.36 -3.48 -15.66
N PRO A 14 13.62 -3.00 -15.61
CA PRO A 14 14.16 -2.30 -14.45
C PRO A 14 13.33 -1.07 -14.07
N GLU A 15 12.79 -0.34 -15.06
CA GLU A 15 11.86 0.76 -14.81
C GLU A 15 10.64 0.31 -14.00
N ARG A 16 10.00 -0.80 -14.38
CA ARG A 16 8.82 -1.32 -13.68
C ARG A 16 9.14 -1.81 -12.28
N ILE A 17 10.32 -2.37 -12.06
CA ILE A 17 10.78 -2.77 -10.72
C ILE A 17 10.95 -1.54 -9.83
N ALA A 18 11.56 -0.48 -10.37
CA ALA A 18 11.78 0.77 -9.66
C ALA A 18 10.44 1.47 -9.33
N GLU A 19 9.52 1.56 -10.28
CA GLU A 19 8.18 2.12 -10.09
C GLU A 19 7.43 1.37 -8.98
N ARG A 20 7.39 0.04 -9.04
CA ARG A 20 6.76 -0.80 -8.00
C ARG A 20 7.42 -0.63 -6.64
N ALA A 21 8.73 -0.44 -6.59
CA ALA A 21 9.43 -0.18 -5.35
C ALA A 21 9.06 1.17 -4.74
N ASP A 22 8.85 2.16 -5.60
CA ASP A 22 8.44 3.49 -5.20
C ASP A 22 7.01 3.53 -4.68
N GLU A 23 6.07 2.92 -5.42
CA GLU A 23 4.67 2.77 -4.99
C GLU A 23 4.57 2.12 -3.61
N ARG A 24 5.35 1.06 -3.36
CA ARG A 24 5.40 0.38 -2.04
C ARG A 24 5.96 1.28 -0.94
N ARG A 25 6.98 2.10 -1.24
CA ARG A 25 7.54 3.06 -0.26
C ARG A 25 6.52 4.15 0.07
N ALA A 26 5.89 4.74 -0.94
CA ALA A 26 4.84 5.75 -0.78
C ALA A 26 3.66 5.21 0.04
N LEU A 27 3.19 4.00 -0.27
CA LEU A 27 2.12 3.35 0.49
C LEU A 27 2.49 3.13 1.96
N ARG A 28 3.71 2.62 2.24
CA ARG A 28 4.17 2.42 3.62
C ARG A 28 4.30 3.73 4.39
N ALA A 29 4.77 4.79 3.74
CA ALA A 29 4.83 6.12 4.35
C ALA A 29 3.44 6.66 4.68
N ALA A 30 2.46 6.51 3.77
CA ALA A 30 1.08 6.92 4.02
C ALA A 30 0.43 6.12 5.16
N VAL A 31 0.65 4.81 5.21
CA VAL A 31 0.18 3.95 6.31
C VAL A 31 0.79 4.36 7.65
N GLY A 32 2.07 4.72 7.68
CA GLY A 32 2.78 5.17 8.88
C GLY A 32 2.20 6.46 9.49
N ARG A 33 1.48 7.26 8.70
CA ARG A 33 0.84 8.51 9.16
C ARG A 33 -0.59 8.32 9.68
N LEU A 34 -1.16 7.12 9.59
CA LEU A 34 -2.53 6.88 10.05
C LEU A 34 -2.64 7.01 11.57
N PRO A 35 -3.79 7.50 12.08
CA PRO A 35 -3.99 7.63 13.52
C PRO A 35 -4.27 6.28 14.20
N GLY A 36 -3.92 6.19 15.49
CA GLY A 36 -4.24 5.06 16.36
C GLY A 36 -3.56 3.75 15.96
N ASN A 37 -4.29 2.63 16.05
CA ASN A 37 -3.75 1.29 15.75
C ASN A 37 -3.74 0.92 14.26
N CYS A 38 -4.17 1.82 13.37
CA CYS A 38 -4.26 1.54 11.94
C CYS A 38 -2.92 1.31 11.22
N PRO A 39 -1.82 2.04 11.54
CA PRO A 39 -0.51 1.74 10.97
C PRO A 39 -0.06 0.32 11.29
N ARG A 40 -0.35 -0.15 12.51
CA ARG A 40 0.07 -1.47 12.98
C ARG A 40 -0.68 -2.59 12.24
N LEU A 41 -2.01 -2.45 12.09
CA LEU A 41 -2.83 -3.40 11.33
C LEU A 41 -2.46 -3.46 9.85
N LEU A 42 -2.43 -2.31 9.17
CA LEU A 42 -2.14 -2.27 7.74
C LEU A 42 -0.67 -2.60 7.46
N GLY A 43 0.24 -2.27 8.38
CA GLY A 43 1.65 -2.67 8.32
C GLY A 43 1.82 -4.18 8.34
N ALA A 44 1.12 -4.88 9.23
CA ALA A 44 1.13 -6.35 9.27
C ALA A 44 0.59 -6.96 7.96
N MET A 45 -0.47 -6.38 7.37
CA MET A 45 -1.01 -6.83 6.09
C MET A 45 -0.10 -6.53 4.88
N LEU A 46 0.81 -5.57 5.01
CA LEU A 46 1.77 -5.18 3.96
C LEU A 46 3.16 -5.79 4.18
N ALA A 47 3.28 -6.71 5.15
CA ALA A 47 4.52 -7.38 5.42
C ALA A 47 4.98 -8.22 4.22
N ALA A 48 6.29 -8.47 4.12
CA ALA A 48 6.85 -9.30 3.06
C ALA A 48 6.52 -10.80 3.25
N HIS A 49 6.31 -11.21 4.50
CA HIS A 49 5.68 -12.49 4.79
C HIS A 49 4.17 -12.34 4.61
N ASP A 50 3.46 -13.41 4.29
CA ASP A 50 2.00 -13.42 4.11
C ASP A 50 1.35 -13.94 5.41
N PRO A 51 1.19 -13.11 6.46
CA PRO A 51 0.66 -13.58 7.73
C PRO A 51 -0.81 -13.93 7.60
N THR A 52 -1.21 -15.00 8.27
CA THR A 52 -2.61 -15.35 8.41
C THR A 52 -3.33 -14.33 9.28
N TYR A 53 -4.64 -14.21 9.10
CA TYR A 53 -5.49 -13.37 9.96
C TYR A 53 -5.34 -13.71 11.45
N ARG A 54 -5.09 -14.98 11.79
CA ARG A 54 -4.87 -15.40 13.18
C ARG A 54 -3.58 -14.81 13.75
N GLU A 55 -2.50 -14.80 12.97
CA GLU A 55 -1.21 -14.22 13.39
C GLU A 55 -1.32 -12.71 13.57
N ILE A 56 -1.97 -12.02 12.62
CA ILE A 56 -2.23 -10.56 12.73
C ILE A 56 -3.07 -10.26 13.97
N ALA A 57 -4.15 -11.02 14.21
CA ALA A 57 -4.99 -10.84 15.40
C ALA A 57 -4.21 -11.04 16.70
N GLY A 58 -3.38 -12.08 16.75
CA GLY A 58 -2.50 -12.39 17.89
C GLY A 58 -1.48 -11.28 18.16
N GLU A 59 -0.82 -10.78 17.12
CA GLU A 59 0.16 -9.68 17.26
C GLU A 59 -0.51 -8.39 17.79
N LEU A 60 -1.71 -8.09 17.30
CA LEU A 60 -2.46 -6.90 17.69
C LEU A 60 -3.21 -7.05 19.01
N GLY A 61 -3.30 -8.25 19.58
CA GLY A 61 -4.05 -8.51 20.81
C GLY A 61 -5.56 -8.33 20.66
N ILE A 62 -6.11 -8.59 19.47
CA ILE A 62 -7.55 -8.46 19.17
C ILE A 62 -8.17 -9.80 18.79
N SER A 63 -9.50 -9.89 18.86
CA SER A 63 -10.21 -11.05 18.30
C SER A 63 -10.05 -11.10 16.79
N GLN A 64 -9.85 -12.30 16.23
CA GLN A 64 -9.86 -12.52 14.78
C GLN A 64 -11.18 -12.04 14.15
N GLY A 65 -12.31 -12.14 14.86
CA GLY A 65 -13.61 -11.62 14.38
C GLY A 65 -13.65 -10.10 14.25
N SER A 66 -12.81 -9.39 15.01
CA SER A 66 -12.71 -7.92 14.97
C SER A 66 -11.78 -7.41 13.85
N LEU A 67 -11.06 -8.27 13.13
CA LEU A 67 -10.17 -7.86 12.05
C LEU A 67 -10.92 -7.23 10.88
N GLY A 68 -12.07 -7.78 10.47
CA GLY A 68 -12.85 -7.26 9.35
C GLY A 68 -13.30 -5.80 9.56
N PRO A 69 -14.04 -5.50 10.65
CA PRO A 69 -14.45 -4.14 10.98
C PRO A 69 -13.26 -3.18 11.15
N THR A 70 -12.20 -3.62 11.84
CA THR A 70 -10.99 -2.79 12.05
C THR A 70 -10.31 -2.47 10.73
N ARG A 71 -10.15 -3.47 9.84
CA ARG A 71 -9.56 -3.30 8.51
C ARG A 71 -10.36 -2.30 7.68
N SER A 72 -11.69 -2.44 7.64
CA SER A 72 -12.57 -1.53 6.91
C SER A 72 -12.41 -0.09 7.41
N ARG A 73 -12.43 0.11 8.73
CA ARG A 73 -12.23 1.43 9.35
C ARG A 73 -10.86 2.02 8.98
N CYS A 74 -9.79 1.24 9.09
CA CYS A 74 -8.44 1.72 8.82
C CYS A 74 -8.20 2.05 7.34
N LEU A 75 -8.70 1.22 6.42
CA LEU A 75 -8.68 1.52 4.99
C LEU A 75 -9.51 2.76 4.66
N GLY A 76 -10.66 2.95 5.32
CA GLY A 76 -11.46 4.16 5.19
C GLY A 76 -10.70 5.42 5.62
N CYS A 77 -9.95 5.37 6.73
CA CYS A 77 -9.08 6.47 7.15
C CYS A 77 -7.99 6.77 6.10
N LEU A 78 -7.33 5.74 5.57
CA LEU A 78 -6.29 5.90 4.56
C LEU A 78 -6.83 6.54 3.28
N ARG A 79 -7.97 6.05 2.78
CA ARG A 79 -8.62 6.61 1.58
C ARG A 79 -8.97 8.09 1.75
N ARG A 80 -9.51 8.48 2.92
CA ARG A 80 -9.84 9.89 3.20
C ARG A 80 -8.60 10.77 3.28
N MET A 81 -7.53 10.28 3.93
CA MET A 81 -6.27 11.02 4.03
C MET A 81 -5.65 11.26 2.64
N LEU A 82 -5.53 10.20 1.84
CA LEU A 82 -4.99 10.29 0.49
C LEU A 82 -5.84 11.18 -0.42
N ALA A 83 -7.17 11.10 -0.32
CA ALA A 83 -8.07 11.97 -1.09
C ALA A 83 -7.86 13.45 -0.76
N ALA A 84 -7.58 13.80 0.49
CA ALA A 84 -7.28 15.18 0.88
C ALA A 84 -5.95 15.68 0.32
N GLU A 85 -4.95 14.79 0.19
CA GLU A 85 -3.64 15.13 -0.38
C GLU A 85 -3.69 15.29 -1.90
N VAL A 86 -4.41 14.42 -2.61
CA VAL A 86 -4.53 14.47 -4.07
C VAL A 86 -5.39 15.66 -4.52
N VAL A 87 -6.32 16.14 -3.68
CA VAL A 87 -7.13 17.35 -3.93
C VAL A 87 -6.34 18.65 -3.68
N ALA A 88 -5.14 18.59 -3.08
CA ALA A 88 -4.18 19.67 -3.18
C ALA A 88 -3.32 19.43 -4.44
N PRO A 89 -3.74 19.89 -5.64
CA PRO A 89 -2.88 19.76 -6.80
C PRO A 89 -1.60 20.53 -6.52
N ASP A 90 -0.52 19.90 -6.92
CA ASP A 90 0.83 20.42 -7.03
C ASP A 90 0.85 21.93 -7.32
N ALA A 91 1.14 22.74 -6.30
CA ALA A 91 1.67 24.08 -6.48
C ALA A 91 3.18 23.96 -6.67
N GLY A 92 3.60 23.32 -7.77
CA GLY A 92 4.99 22.93 -8.00
C GLY A 92 5.43 23.07 -9.46
N GLY A 93 4.77 23.93 -10.25
CA GLY A 93 5.22 24.32 -11.58
C GLY A 93 5.75 25.76 -11.60
N MET A 94 6.91 26.01 -10.97
CA MET A 94 7.64 27.26 -11.20
C MET A 94 9.15 27.01 -11.22
N GLU A 95 9.63 26.55 -12.36
CA GLU A 95 11.01 26.77 -12.80
C GLU A 95 10.98 27.59 -14.10
N ARG A 96 11.89 28.56 -14.18
CA ARG A 96 11.88 29.73 -15.07
C ARG A 96 12.83 29.52 -16.23
#